data_AF-A0A971JKD8-F1
#
_entry.id   AF-A0A971JKD8-F1
#
_cell.length_a   1.000
_cell.length_b   1.000
_cell.length_c   1.000
_cell.angle_alpha   90.00
_cell.angle_beta   90.00
_cell.angle_gamma   90.00
#
_symmetry.space_group_name_H-M   'P 1'
#
loop_
_entity.id
_entity.type
_entity.pdbx_description
1 polymer ?
#
loop_
_entity_poly.entity_id
_entity_poly.type
_entity_poly.pdbx_seq_one_letter_code
_entity_poly.pdbx_strand_id
1 'polypeptide(L)'
;MRTLRALSILLPALIAVLSPQAMAGVSLGGTVVDAEQKPVEGADVWVVQGAAVGRTRTESSGRFGFADLSVAHTQLVVRKEGLALGGSTGLLTADETVAITLGPAASLSLRVTNRDFLPVPGARVRSMVVSDQFAVPVEQLSENGFPALRSDDGGELAIPGLPPGGFVKLVAAHRKYADSSVAYLPVQEKRRDIQLYEGTAVRGRVTDPKGGGVPRAWVSVLQTGIGGQREEAGAWTDPEGFYALRVAEGGYLITARHPDHASPLPAGLDVKGEEVTHDLALPETRILSGRVLLPGKKPCPGTRAGFRVEGVLCEEGLTDDQGVFRLRVGVPEGDLLIAPPPGYRTRALPRIPVNLGDKQELRLEDIQLAELPRITGTVQPPRDTESDGRIVITSLDLPQPIRLLAGPEGGFDIQLDYQPEQNEVTFRAEHALRFLRKDFKVSLDDPAARKVVLEPFEPDLKKRPADEARNNLSALVGKEAPDIKCSDWFNTQPLTNESLKGKITILVFWGGFDNSPFAVNQLGELRALHDAFQGVEDVLVLGIHDASSTADEIKAFLGRHDVRFAVGKDADPFFTFVKYGINAIPQVVLLDKKGVVRYYQPESRLLELVKTLRRE
;
A
#
# COMPACT_ATOMS: atom_id res chain seq x y z
N MET A 1 0.78 12.01 20.54
CA MET A 1 2.12 11.87 19.93
C MET A 1 2.00 12.27 18.48
N ARG A 2 2.76 13.27 18.01
CA ARG A 2 2.85 13.56 16.57
C ARG A 2 3.95 12.66 16.01
N THR A 3 3.57 11.73 15.14
CA THR A 3 4.50 10.99 14.27
C THR A 3 4.59 11.75 12.95
N LEU A 4 5.65 11.51 12.17
CA LEU A 4 5.70 11.91 10.77
C LEU A 4 4.40 11.49 10.08
N ARG A 5 3.88 12.30 9.14
CA ARG A 5 2.63 11.99 8.44
C ARG A 5 2.73 10.61 7.79
N ALA A 6 2.02 9.63 8.35
CA ALA A 6 1.95 8.27 7.82
C ALA A 6 1.13 8.30 6.52
N LEU A 7 1.75 7.94 5.40
CA LEU A 7 1.03 7.65 4.17
C LEU A 7 0.77 6.14 4.10
N SER A 8 -0.48 5.73 4.24
CA SER A 8 -0.92 4.37 3.94
C SER A 8 -0.98 4.19 2.42
N ILE A 9 0.13 3.85 1.76
CA ILE A 9 0.10 3.31 0.40
C ILE A 9 1.13 2.18 0.27
N LEU A 10 0.62 0.97 0.04
CA LEU A 10 1.35 -0.15 -0.56
C LEU A 10 1.88 0.26 -1.94
N LEU A 11 3.20 0.40 -2.08
CA LEU A 11 4.07 0.10 -3.23
C LEU A 11 5.51 0.49 -2.80
N PRO A 12 6.59 -0.04 -3.42
CA PRO A 12 7.92 0.02 -2.81
C PRO A 12 8.33 1.47 -2.62
N ALA A 13 8.96 1.75 -1.47
CA ALA A 13 9.77 2.93 -1.32
C ALA A 13 10.88 2.89 -2.38
N LEU A 14 10.61 3.46 -3.55
CA LEU A 14 11.63 3.72 -4.55
C LEU A 14 12.49 4.84 -3.97
N ILE A 15 13.78 4.56 -3.82
CA ILE A 15 14.76 5.46 -3.20
C ILE A 15 14.85 6.72 -4.07
N ALA A 16 14.17 7.78 -3.68
CA ALA A 16 14.36 9.10 -4.27
C ALA A 16 15.72 9.64 -3.79
N VAL A 17 16.75 9.53 -4.64
CA VAL A 17 18.06 10.15 -4.41
C VAL A 17 17.96 11.62 -4.83
N LEU A 18 17.60 12.50 -3.90
CA LEU A 18 17.57 13.94 -4.13
C LEU A 18 18.97 14.55 -3.96
N SER A 19 19.38 15.41 -4.90
CA SER A 19 20.59 16.23 -4.78
C SER A 19 20.32 17.43 -3.84
N PRO A 20 21.23 17.79 -2.91
CA PRO A 20 21.09 19.00 -2.11
C PRO A 20 21.64 20.21 -2.90
N GLN A 21 20.84 21.26 -3.04
CA GLN A 21 21.37 22.62 -3.10
C GLN A 21 20.68 23.45 -2.02
N ALA A 22 21.49 23.99 -1.11
CA ALA A 22 21.03 24.70 0.07
C ALA A 22 20.44 26.07 -0.27
N MET A 23 19.25 26.35 0.28
CA MET A 23 19.07 27.45 1.23
C MET A 23 17.77 27.26 2.04
N ALA A 24 17.95 27.17 3.37
CA ALA A 24 16.99 26.80 4.42
C ALA A 24 16.50 25.33 4.38
N GLY A 25 17.37 24.40 4.78
CA GLY A 25 16.94 23.02 5.00
C GLY A 25 16.03 22.89 6.23
N VAL A 26 15.20 21.86 6.23
CA VAL A 26 14.26 21.54 7.29
C VAL A 26 15.00 21.00 8.50
N SER A 27 14.55 21.33 9.71
CA SER A 27 15.08 20.76 10.95
C SER A 27 14.22 19.59 11.47
N LEU A 28 14.89 18.58 12.02
CA LEU A 28 14.25 17.47 12.73
C LEU A 28 14.86 17.35 14.12
N GLY A 29 14.09 17.72 15.13
CA GLY A 29 14.45 17.58 16.54
C GLY A 29 13.62 16.52 17.25
N GLY A 30 13.98 16.25 18.50
CA GLY A 30 13.13 15.41 19.32
C GLY A 30 13.66 15.12 20.71
N THR A 31 12.91 14.32 21.43
CA THR A 31 13.26 13.79 22.75
C THR A 31 13.13 12.28 22.76
N VAL A 32 14.12 11.61 23.34
CA VAL A 32 14.10 10.16 23.59
C VAL A 32 13.87 9.92 25.07
N VAL A 33 12.87 9.09 25.39
CA VAL A 33 12.52 8.70 26.75
C VAL A 33 12.42 7.18 26.90
N ASP A 34 12.53 6.66 28.11
CA ASP A 34 12.25 5.25 28.43
C ASP A 34 10.75 4.99 28.65
N ALA A 35 10.39 3.74 28.96
CA ALA A 35 9.01 3.35 29.23
C ALA A 35 8.37 4.12 30.41
N GLU A 36 9.19 4.54 31.38
CA GLU A 36 8.81 5.35 32.53
C GLU A 36 8.83 6.87 32.25
N GLN A 37 8.98 7.28 30.98
CA GLN A 37 9.04 8.67 30.52
C GLN A 37 10.26 9.47 31.03
N LYS A 38 11.34 8.79 31.45
CA LYS A 38 12.59 9.46 31.82
C LYS A 38 13.46 9.68 30.59
N PRO A 39 14.20 10.81 30.51
CA PRO A 39 15.10 11.06 29.40
C PRO A 39 16.19 10.00 29.25
N VAL A 40 16.46 9.59 28.01
CA VAL A 40 17.54 8.64 27.70
C VAL A 40 18.75 9.42 27.18
N GLU A 41 19.80 9.51 27.99
CA GLU A 41 21.07 10.13 27.62
C GLU A 41 21.96 9.21 26.77
N GLY A 42 22.66 9.79 25.80
CA GLY A 42 23.68 9.09 25.01
C GLY A 42 23.15 7.93 24.17
N ALA A 43 21.88 7.98 23.75
CA ALA A 43 21.35 7.12 22.71
C ALA A 43 21.89 7.58 21.35
N ASP A 44 22.31 6.64 20.50
CA ASP A 44 22.68 6.96 19.12
C ASP A 44 21.41 7.19 18.29
N VAL A 45 21.39 8.29 17.54
CA VAL A 45 20.27 8.66 16.66
C VAL A 45 20.80 8.81 15.24
N TRP A 46 20.22 8.08 14.30
CA TRP A 46 20.50 8.20 12.87
C TRP A 46 19.29 8.76 12.14
N VAL A 47 19.56 9.64 11.17
CA VAL A 47 18.59 10.09 10.17
C VAL A 47 19.06 9.67 8.79
N VAL A 48 18.18 9.08 7.99
CA VAL A 48 18.48 8.62 6.63
C VAL A 48 17.54 9.28 5.63
N GLN A 49 18.11 9.91 4.60
CA GLN A 49 17.40 10.50 3.47
C GLN A 49 18.10 10.06 2.16
N GLY A 50 17.53 9.06 1.49
CA GLY A 50 18.18 8.44 0.32
C GLY A 50 19.55 7.84 0.70
N ALA A 51 20.61 8.23 0.00
CA ALA A 51 21.98 7.78 0.30
C ALA A 51 22.62 8.51 1.50
N ALA A 52 22.06 9.65 1.95
CA ALA A 52 22.64 10.44 3.03
C ALA A 52 22.27 9.87 4.41
N VAL A 53 23.26 9.76 5.29
CA VAL A 53 23.10 9.37 6.69
C VAL A 53 23.67 10.46 7.59
N GLY A 54 22.84 11.00 8.48
CA GLY A 54 23.26 11.84 9.60
C GLY A 54 23.26 11.03 10.90
N ARG A 55 24.18 11.33 11.81
CA ARG A 55 24.24 10.71 13.14
C ARG A 55 24.47 11.76 14.22
N THR A 56 23.75 11.63 15.33
CA THR A 56 23.98 12.40 16.56
C THR A 56 23.76 11.51 17.79
N ARG A 57 23.92 12.09 18.98
CA ARG A 57 23.61 11.44 20.26
C ARG A 57 22.68 12.30 21.08
N THR A 58 21.84 11.66 21.88
CA THR A 58 20.97 12.39 22.81
C THR A 58 21.77 13.01 23.95
N GLU A 59 21.40 14.23 24.31
CA GLU A 59 21.89 14.95 25.48
C GLU A 59 21.37 14.34 26.79
N SER A 60 21.82 14.83 27.95
CA SER A 60 21.30 14.43 29.27
C SER A 60 19.81 14.69 29.45
N SER A 61 19.27 15.65 28.70
CA SER A 61 17.84 15.94 28.62
C SER A 61 17.06 14.99 27.70
N GLY A 62 17.74 14.01 27.07
CA GLY A 62 17.18 13.12 26.05
C GLY A 62 16.97 13.78 24.68
N ARG A 63 17.35 15.06 24.53
CA ARG A 63 17.15 15.83 23.30
C ARG A 63 18.16 15.46 22.21
N PHE A 64 17.72 15.54 20.96
CA PHE A 64 18.57 15.45 19.77
C PHE A 64 18.07 16.43 18.70
N GLY A 65 18.90 16.70 17.69
CA GLY A 65 18.52 17.53 16.56
C GLY A 65 19.39 17.32 15.33
N PHE A 66 18.76 17.49 14.17
CA PHE A 66 19.35 17.59 12.86
C PHE A 66 18.88 18.90 12.22
N ALA A 67 19.79 19.60 11.55
CA ALA A 67 19.51 20.79 10.77
C ALA A 67 19.83 20.51 9.29
N ASP A 68 19.40 21.42 8.42
CA ASP A 68 19.72 21.42 6.99
C ASP A 68 19.29 20.12 6.26
N LEU A 69 18.21 19.48 6.71
CA LEU A 69 17.64 18.30 6.03
C LEU A 69 16.83 18.70 4.79
N SER A 70 16.71 17.77 3.85
CA SER A 70 15.89 17.96 2.66
C SER A 70 14.42 17.63 2.92
N VAL A 71 13.52 18.17 2.08
CA VAL A 71 12.14 17.67 2.01
C VAL A 71 12.16 16.29 1.35
N ALA A 72 12.13 15.24 2.16
CA ALA A 72 12.35 13.88 1.70
C ALA A 72 11.74 12.83 2.63
N HIS A 73 11.57 11.62 2.10
CA HIS A 73 11.35 10.44 2.92
C HIS A 73 12.53 10.28 3.89
N THR A 74 12.19 10.23 5.18
CA THR A 74 13.13 10.29 6.28
C THR A 74 12.91 9.09 7.18
N GLN A 75 13.97 8.33 7.43
CA GLN A 75 14.00 7.25 8.41
C GLN A 75 14.82 7.72 9.61
N LEU A 76 14.20 7.77 10.77
CA LEU A 76 14.83 8.07 12.05
C LEU A 76 14.96 6.77 12.83
N VAL A 77 16.17 6.42 13.26
CA VAL A 77 16.45 5.22 14.05
C VAL A 77 17.19 5.63 15.31
N VAL A 78 16.71 5.15 16.46
CA VAL A 78 17.27 5.42 17.78
C VAL A 78 17.67 4.11 18.44
N ARG A 79 18.91 4.05 18.93
CA ARG A 79 19.43 2.89 19.66
C ARG A 79 20.09 3.31 20.96
N LYS A 80 19.70 2.64 22.04
CA LYS A 80 20.41 2.62 23.32
C LYS A 80 20.63 1.18 23.73
N GLU A 81 21.85 0.83 24.11
CA GLU A 81 22.14 -0.52 24.61
C GLU A 81 21.27 -0.84 25.83
N GLY A 82 20.70 -2.05 25.86
CA GLY A 82 19.76 -2.49 26.90
C GLY A 82 18.29 -2.11 26.67
N LEU A 83 17.98 -1.26 25.69
CA LEU A 83 16.60 -0.86 25.35
C LEU A 83 16.23 -1.31 23.92
N ALA A 84 14.93 -1.41 23.66
CA ALA A 84 14.44 -1.67 22.31
C ALA A 84 14.75 -0.50 21.38
N LEU A 85 14.95 -0.81 20.10
CA LEU A 85 15.04 0.15 19.01
C LEU A 85 13.75 0.97 18.96
N GLY A 86 13.91 2.27 18.79
CA GLY A 86 12.83 3.20 18.50
C GLY A 86 13.11 3.92 17.19
N GLY A 87 12.10 4.57 16.64
CA GLY A 87 12.27 5.29 15.41
C GLY A 87 10.98 5.84 14.85
N SER A 88 11.10 6.48 13.69
CA SER A 88 9.98 6.97 12.90
C SER A 88 10.35 6.92 11.43
N THR A 89 9.38 6.69 10.55
CA THR A 89 9.59 6.76 9.10
C THR A 89 8.44 7.53 8.48
N GLY A 90 8.75 8.49 7.62
CA GLY A 90 7.73 9.29 6.94
C GLY A 90 8.33 10.42 6.12
N LEU A 91 7.47 11.29 5.59
CA LEU A 91 7.88 12.42 4.76
C LEU A 91 8.10 13.66 5.64
N LEU A 92 9.33 14.17 5.68
CA LEU A 92 9.67 15.42 6.36
C LEU A 92 9.45 16.59 5.39
N THR A 93 8.49 17.48 5.68
CA THR A 93 8.14 18.60 4.77
C THR A 93 8.36 19.99 5.38
N ALA A 94 8.54 20.07 6.69
CA ALA A 94 8.71 21.28 7.46
C ALA A 94 9.35 20.93 8.81
N ASP A 95 9.78 21.94 9.57
CA ASP A 95 10.42 21.73 10.87
C ASP A 95 9.56 20.82 11.76
N GLU A 96 10.17 19.76 12.27
CA GLU A 96 9.45 18.74 13.00
C GLU A 96 10.15 18.37 14.30
N THR A 97 9.33 18.06 15.31
CA THR A 97 9.79 17.56 16.61
C THR A 97 9.07 16.26 16.93
N VAL A 98 9.84 15.20 17.18
CA VAL A 98 9.30 13.87 17.49
C VAL A 98 9.63 13.45 18.91
N ALA A 99 8.76 12.64 19.51
CA ALA A 99 9.01 11.97 20.78
C ALA A 99 9.15 10.47 20.54
N ILE A 100 10.28 9.89 20.92
CA ILE A 100 10.58 8.47 20.76
C ILE A 100 10.67 7.82 22.13
N THR A 101 9.91 6.74 22.33
CA THR A 101 9.95 5.95 23.57
C THR A 101 10.70 4.65 23.30
N LEU A 102 11.74 4.38 24.10
CA LEU A 102 12.48 3.12 24.06
C LEU A 102 11.97 2.21 25.18
N GLY A 103 11.32 1.12 24.79
CA GLY A 103 10.80 0.11 25.71
C GLY A 103 11.84 -0.93 26.14
N PRO A 104 11.42 -1.95 26.90
CA PRO A 104 12.26 -3.10 27.21
C PRO A 104 12.72 -3.79 25.92
N ALA A 105 13.97 -4.26 25.90
CA ALA A 105 14.54 -5.00 24.78
C ALA A 105 14.24 -6.49 24.84
N ALA A 106 13.96 -7.08 23.68
CA ALA A 106 14.02 -8.51 23.42
C ALA A 106 15.00 -8.77 22.25
N SER A 107 15.26 -10.05 21.97
CA SER A 107 16.09 -10.47 20.83
C SER A 107 15.34 -11.49 19.99
N LEU A 108 15.60 -11.46 18.68
CA LEU A 108 15.15 -12.46 17.75
C LEU A 108 16.33 -13.33 17.32
N SER A 109 16.23 -14.64 17.54
CA SER A 109 17.25 -15.61 17.13
C SER A 109 16.84 -16.30 15.83
N LEU A 110 17.73 -16.28 14.85
CA LEU A 110 17.53 -16.79 13.51
C LEU A 110 18.59 -17.82 13.14
N ARG A 111 18.20 -18.85 12.39
CA ARG A 111 19.14 -19.75 11.70
C ARG A 111 18.95 -19.63 10.20
N VAL A 112 19.99 -19.21 9.49
CA VAL A 112 20.00 -19.06 8.04
C VAL A 112 20.57 -20.32 7.41
N THR A 113 19.80 -20.93 6.52
CA THR A 113 20.14 -22.18 5.84
C THR A 113 19.94 -22.07 4.33
N ASN A 114 20.50 -23.00 3.56
CA ASN A 114 20.23 -23.16 2.14
C ASN A 114 19.08 -24.17 1.91
N ARG A 115 18.76 -24.47 0.64
CA ARG A 115 17.75 -25.48 0.26
C ARG A 115 17.94 -26.87 0.89
N ASP A 116 19.19 -27.23 1.19
CA ASP A 116 19.59 -28.52 1.77
C ASP A 116 19.66 -28.48 3.31
N PHE A 117 19.16 -27.41 3.93
CA PHE A 117 19.20 -27.14 5.37
C PHE A 117 20.62 -27.01 5.96
N LEU A 118 21.63 -26.81 5.10
CA LEU A 118 23.00 -26.53 5.51
C LEU A 118 23.13 -25.06 5.93
N PRO A 119 23.96 -24.75 6.95
CA PRO A 119 24.13 -23.38 7.44
C PRO A 119 24.68 -22.47 6.34
N VAL A 120 24.26 -21.21 6.36
CA VAL A 120 24.80 -20.17 5.47
C VAL A 120 25.54 -19.12 6.30
N PRO A 121 26.88 -19.20 6.37
CA PRO A 121 27.69 -18.19 7.05
C PRO A 121 27.71 -16.85 6.32
N GLY A 122 27.72 -15.76 7.07
CA GLY A 122 27.85 -14.41 6.54
C GLY A 122 26.63 -13.86 5.80
N ALA A 123 25.48 -14.54 5.87
CA ALA A 123 24.20 -13.96 5.47
C ALA A 123 23.93 -12.74 6.37
N ARG A 124 23.47 -11.64 5.78
CA ARG A 124 23.33 -10.36 6.49
C ARG A 124 21.92 -9.80 6.38
N VAL A 125 21.48 -9.08 7.39
CA VAL A 125 20.26 -8.27 7.31
C VAL A 125 20.60 -6.98 6.57
N ARG A 126 20.03 -6.81 5.38
CA ARG A 126 20.22 -5.61 4.54
C ARG A 126 19.37 -4.44 5.04
N SER A 127 18.09 -4.72 5.29
CA SER A 127 17.12 -3.78 5.84
C SER A 127 16.08 -4.53 6.66
N MET A 128 15.44 -3.82 7.58
CA MET A 128 14.30 -4.34 8.33
C MET A 128 13.25 -3.27 8.64
N VAL A 129 12.02 -3.70 8.88
CA VAL A 129 10.92 -2.88 9.40
C VAL A 129 10.48 -3.47 10.73
N VAL A 130 10.48 -2.64 11.77
CA VAL A 130 10.13 -3.06 13.14
C VAL A 130 8.67 -2.74 13.39
N SER A 131 7.86 -3.78 13.60
CA SER A 131 6.42 -3.74 13.93
C SER A 131 5.58 -2.82 13.03
N ASP A 132 5.96 -2.67 11.76
CA ASP A 132 5.37 -1.71 10.80
C ASP A 132 5.38 -0.24 11.27
N GLN A 133 6.23 0.10 12.24
CA GLN A 133 6.33 1.45 12.80
C GLN A 133 7.44 2.28 12.15
N PHE A 134 8.60 1.68 11.91
CA PHE A 134 9.75 2.37 11.30
C PHE A 134 10.68 1.38 10.58
N ALA A 135 11.36 1.89 9.56
CA ALA A 135 12.36 1.15 8.80
C ALA A 135 13.78 1.39 9.34
N VAL A 136 14.62 0.38 9.21
CA VAL A 136 16.04 0.38 9.60
C VAL A 136 16.86 -0.13 8.40
N PRO A 137 17.54 0.75 7.65
CA PRO A 137 18.42 0.35 6.56
C PRO A 137 19.77 -0.13 7.12
N VAL A 138 19.77 -1.34 7.68
CA VAL A 138 20.89 -1.92 8.46
C VAL A 138 22.22 -1.82 7.74
N GLU A 139 22.29 -2.12 6.44
CA GLU A 139 23.55 -2.10 5.68
C GLU A 139 24.14 -0.67 5.64
N GLN A 140 23.34 0.32 5.28
CA GLN A 140 23.74 1.74 5.23
C GLN A 140 24.09 2.31 6.60
N LEU A 141 23.36 1.92 7.65
CA LEU A 141 23.66 2.34 9.02
C LEU A 141 24.90 1.65 9.59
N SER A 142 25.23 0.43 9.14
CA SER A 142 26.39 -0.32 9.64
C SER A 142 27.69 0.41 9.30
N GLU A 143 27.76 1.01 8.11
CA GLU A 143 28.86 1.89 7.70
C GLU A 143 28.98 3.16 8.58
N ASN A 144 27.92 3.49 9.32
CA ASN A 144 27.79 4.65 10.18
C ASN A 144 27.71 4.29 11.68
N GLY A 145 28.17 3.10 12.05
CA GLY A 145 28.35 2.65 13.44
C GLY A 145 27.13 1.95 14.07
N PHE A 146 26.14 1.55 13.28
CA PHE A 146 25.12 0.58 13.71
C PHE A 146 25.72 -0.85 13.69
N PRO A 147 25.28 -1.77 14.57
CA PRO A 147 25.81 -3.15 14.56
C PRO A 147 25.52 -3.89 13.25
N ALA A 148 26.55 -4.51 12.67
CA ALA A 148 26.38 -5.40 11.53
C ALA A 148 25.67 -6.69 11.97
N LEU A 149 24.51 -6.97 11.37
CA LEU A 149 23.72 -8.16 11.67
C LEU A 149 24.05 -9.25 10.65
N ARG A 150 24.87 -10.24 11.05
CA ARG A 150 25.37 -11.31 10.19
C ARG A 150 25.29 -12.67 10.87
N SER A 151 25.10 -13.73 10.07
CA SER A 151 25.15 -15.10 10.56
C SER A 151 26.58 -15.57 10.75
N ASP A 152 26.79 -16.37 11.78
CA ASP A 152 28.07 -17.04 12.06
C ASP A 152 28.28 -18.30 11.20
N ASP A 153 29.34 -19.06 11.47
CA ASP A 153 29.67 -20.30 10.76
C ASP A 153 28.61 -21.41 10.93
N GLY A 154 27.81 -21.34 12.00
CA GLY A 154 26.65 -22.21 12.24
C GLY A 154 25.37 -21.73 11.53
N GLY A 155 25.43 -20.61 10.82
CA GLY A 155 24.28 -19.95 10.22
C GLY A 155 23.41 -19.22 11.24
N GLU A 156 23.84 -19.09 12.51
CA GLU A 156 23.06 -18.46 13.57
C GLU A 156 23.24 -16.94 13.53
N LEU A 157 22.14 -16.19 13.65
CA LEU A 157 22.08 -14.73 13.61
C LEU A 157 21.15 -14.23 14.71
N ALA A 158 21.61 -13.27 15.52
CA ALA A 158 20.78 -12.59 16.52
C ALA A 158 20.48 -11.15 16.09
N ILE A 159 19.22 -10.74 16.25
CA ILE A 159 18.79 -9.34 16.11
C ILE A 159 18.41 -8.83 17.51
N PRO A 160 19.31 -8.10 18.20
CA PRO A 160 19.03 -7.60 19.54
C PRO A 160 18.24 -6.30 19.51
N GLY A 161 17.68 -5.91 20.66
CA GLY A 161 17.05 -4.60 20.84
C GLY A 161 15.72 -4.49 20.10
N LEU A 162 14.92 -5.54 20.02
CA LEU A 162 13.60 -5.50 19.40
C LEU A 162 12.50 -5.35 20.47
N PRO A 163 11.37 -4.68 20.18
CA PRO A 163 10.25 -4.60 21.12
C PRO A 163 9.64 -5.99 21.38
N PRO A 164 9.44 -6.40 22.65
CA PRO A 164 8.80 -7.68 22.97
C PRO A 164 7.36 -7.73 22.49
N GLY A 165 6.92 -8.88 21.99
CA GLY A 165 5.59 -9.05 21.39
C GLY A 165 5.40 -8.36 20.04
N GLY A 166 6.43 -7.67 19.54
CA GLY A 166 6.48 -7.11 18.19
C GLY A 166 6.85 -8.14 17.13
N PHE A 167 7.11 -7.65 15.92
CA PHE A 167 7.59 -8.47 14.81
C PHE A 167 8.56 -7.68 13.94
N VAL A 168 9.31 -8.39 13.10
CA VAL A 168 10.23 -7.82 12.12
C VAL A 168 9.91 -8.32 10.72
N LYS A 169 9.88 -7.42 9.75
CA LYS A 169 10.01 -7.75 8.33
C LYS A 169 11.45 -7.45 7.92
N LEU A 170 12.13 -8.33 7.19
CA LEU A 170 13.53 -8.08 6.82
C LEU A 170 13.89 -8.57 5.43
N VAL A 171 14.96 -8.03 4.89
CA VAL A 171 15.62 -8.55 3.69
C VAL A 171 16.96 -9.17 4.11
N ALA A 172 17.10 -10.48 3.90
CA ALA A 172 18.34 -11.22 4.09
C ALA A 172 19.11 -11.28 2.78
N ALA A 173 20.39 -10.87 2.80
CA ALA A 173 21.25 -10.80 1.64
C ALA A 173 22.51 -11.67 1.82
N HIS A 174 23.02 -12.26 0.75
CA HIS A 174 24.24 -13.06 0.78
C HIS A 174 24.96 -13.05 -0.59
N ARG A 175 26.29 -13.17 -0.59
CA ARG A 175 27.10 -13.11 -1.83
C ARG A 175 26.78 -14.20 -2.87
N LYS A 176 26.26 -15.35 -2.43
CA LYS A 176 25.95 -16.53 -3.26
C LYS A 176 24.45 -16.72 -3.52
N TYR A 177 23.59 -16.24 -2.63
CA TYR A 177 22.15 -16.50 -2.69
C TYR A 177 21.40 -15.25 -3.15
N ALA A 178 20.20 -15.42 -3.69
CA ALA A 178 19.31 -14.29 -3.96
C ALA A 178 18.89 -13.61 -2.66
N ASP A 179 18.63 -12.30 -2.71
CA ASP A 179 18.03 -11.58 -1.59
C ASP A 179 16.66 -12.19 -1.26
N SER A 180 16.39 -12.40 0.03
CA SER A 180 15.16 -13.02 0.51
C SER A 180 14.40 -12.08 1.43
N SER A 181 13.17 -11.75 1.02
CA SER A 181 12.26 -10.92 1.82
C SER A 181 11.44 -11.78 2.76
N VAL A 182 11.66 -11.63 4.06
CA VAL A 182 10.88 -12.30 5.10
C VAL A 182 9.79 -11.35 5.59
N ALA A 183 8.53 -11.72 5.33
CA ALA A 183 7.38 -10.83 5.51
C ALA A 183 6.91 -10.71 6.98
N TYR A 184 7.26 -11.65 7.86
CA TYR A 184 6.85 -11.63 9.26
C TYR A 184 7.71 -12.55 10.15
N LEU A 185 8.39 -11.97 11.15
CA LEU A 185 9.14 -12.69 12.17
C LEU A 185 8.75 -12.17 13.56
N PRO A 186 7.95 -12.91 14.35
CA PRO A 186 7.56 -12.47 15.68
C PRO A 186 8.76 -12.47 16.63
N VAL A 187 8.84 -11.47 17.50
CA VAL A 187 9.89 -11.31 18.51
C VAL A 187 9.54 -12.15 19.73
N GLN A 188 10.13 -13.35 19.80
CA GLN A 188 9.90 -14.35 20.84
C GLN A 188 11.15 -15.22 21.03
N GLU A 189 11.24 -15.94 22.14
CA GLU A 189 12.42 -16.77 22.49
C GLU A 189 12.68 -17.91 21.50
N LYS A 190 11.64 -18.41 20.84
CA LYS A 190 11.76 -19.52 19.89
C LYS A 190 12.53 -19.08 18.64
N ARG A 191 13.67 -19.74 18.40
CA ARG A 191 14.46 -19.61 17.16
C ARG A 191 13.60 -19.83 15.91
N ARG A 192 13.83 -19.03 14.88
CA ARG A 192 13.22 -19.19 13.55
C ARG A 192 14.27 -19.51 12.50
N ASP A 193 13.90 -20.34 11.55
CA ASP A 193 14.80 -20.73 10.47
C ASP A 193 14.38 -19.98 9.19
N ILE A 194 15.36 -19.41 8.49
CA ILE A 194 15.19 -18.72 7.20
C ILE A 194 15.99 -19.49 6.16
N GLN A 195 15.37 -19.75 5.02
CA GLN A 195 16.01 -20.43 3.91
C GLN A 195 16.36 -19.44 2.80
N LEU A 196 17.61 -19.49 2.34
CA LEU A 196 18.09 -18.76 1.18
C LEU A 196 18.18 -19.70 -0.02
N TYR A 197 17.79 -19.18 -1.18
CA TYR A 197 17.80 -19.89 -2.44
C TYR A 197 18.92 -19.35 -3.34
N GLU A 198 19.52 -20.23 -4.13
CA GLU A 198 20.55 -19.81 -5.08
C GLU A 198 19.92 -18.83 -6.08
N GLY A 199 20.66 -17.79 -6.41
CA GLY A 199 20.25 -16.78 -7.38
C GLY A 199 21.24 -16.74 -8.54
N THR A 200 20.73 -16.53 -9.74
CA THR A 200 21.52 -16.26 -10.93
C THR A 200 22.20 -14.90 -10.77
N ALA A 201 23.49 -14.82 -11.11
CA ALA A 201 24.20 -13.55 -11.10
C ALA A 201 23.73 -12.69 -12.27
N VAL A 202 23.33 -11.45 -12.00
CA VAL A 202 23.09 -10.44 -13.03
C VAL A 202 24.20 -9.42 -12.92
N ARG A 203 24.92 -9.21 -14.02
CA ARG A 203 26.04 -8.27 -14.10
C ARG A 203 25.88 -7.37 -15.30
N GLY A 204 26.59 -6.26 -15.29
CA GLY A 204 26.71 -5.41 -16.44
C GLY A 204 27.39 -4.12 -16.08
N ARG A 205 27.31 -3.17 -16.99
CA ARG A 205 27.87 -1.84 -16.84
C ARG A 205 26.84 -0.77 -17.11
N VAL A 206 26.81 0.25 -16.27
CA VAL A 206 26.05 1.48 -16.52
C VAL A 206 26.98 2.49 -17.18
N THR A 207 26.55 3.04 -18.31
CA THR A 207 27.31 4.01 -19.10
C THR A 207 26.54 5.31 -19.33
N ASP A 208 27.25 6.42 -19.46
CA ASP A 208 26.69 7.71 -19.88
C ASP A 208 26.50 7.77 -21.41
N PRO A 209 25.87 8.82 -21.98
CA PRO A 209 25.71 8.95 -23.43
C PRO A 209 27.02 8.98 -24.23
N LYS A 210 28.17 9.20 -23.59
CA LYS A 210 29.50 9.22 -24.21
C LYS A 210 30.21 7.87 -24.08
N GLY A 211 29.59 6.87 -23.44
CA GLY A 211 30.15 5.54 -23.19
C GLY A 211 31.07 5.47 -21.97
N GLY A 212 31.16 6.52 -21.17
CA GLY A 212 31.90 6.52 -19.91
C GLY A 212 31.15 5.73 -18.83
N GLY A 213 31.86 4.97 -18.00
CA GLY A 213 31.25 4.25 -16.88
C GLY A 213 30.69 5.21 -15.83
N VAL A 214 29.49 4.94 -15.33
CA VAL A 214 28.81 5.80 -14.35
C VAL A 214 28.91 5.18 -12.96
N PRO A 215 29.67 5.77 -12.03
CA PRO A 215 29.81 5.26 -10.68
C PRO A 215 28.62 5.63 -9.79
N ARG A 216 28.35 4.82 -8.76
CA ARG A 216 27.25 5.05 -7.80
C ARG A 216 25.88 5.27 -8.45
N ALA A 217 25.62 4.62 -9.58
CA ALA A 217 24.27 4.43 -10.09
C ALA A 217 23.61 3.26 -9.35
N TRP A 218 22.37 3.41 -8.91
CA TRP A 218 21.58 2.33 -8.33
C TRP A 218 20.89 1.55 -9.44
N VAL A 219 21.27 0.30 -9.63
CA VAL A 219 20.61 -0.62 -10.56
C VAL A 219 19.53 -1.38 -9.81
N SER A 220 18.30 -1.37 -10.31
CA SER A 220 17.16 -2.07 -9.74
C SER A 220 16.65 -3.15 -10.70
N VAL A 221 16.44 -4.36 -10.18
CA VAL A 221 15.67 -5.42 -10.83
C VAL A 221 14.28 -5.46 -10.20
N LEU A 222 13.27 -5.31 -11.05
CA LEU A 222 11.87 -5.13 -10.67
C LEU A 222 11.04 -6.34 -11.13
N GLN A 223 10.29 -6.95 -10.22
CA GLN A 223 9.25 -7.90 -10.54
C GLN A 223 7.94 -7.16 -10.77
N THR A 224 7.22 -7.51 -11.84
CA THR A 224 5.88 -6.96 -12.12
C THR A 224 4.83 -7.91 -11.56
N GLY A 225 3.92 -7.41 -10.72
CA GLY A 225 2.79 -8.16 -10.18
C GLY A 225 1.48 -7.36 -10.22
N ILE A 226 0.42 -7.93 -9.67
CA ILE A 226 -0.93 -7.32 -9.62
C ILE A 226 -0.92 -5.98 -8.86
N GLY A 227 0.01 -5.83 -7.92
CA GLY A 227 0.25 -4.59 -7.17
C GLY A 227 1.33 -3.69 -7.75
N GLY A 228 1.64 -3.77 -9.05
CA GLY A 228 2.67 -2.96 -9.70
C GLY A 228 4.08 -3.56 -9.63
N GLN A 229 5.09 -2.71 -9.78
CA GLN A 229 6.50 -3.12 -9.79
C GLN A 229 7.05 -3.17 -8.36
N ARG A 230 7.75 -4.24 -8.03
CA ARG A 230 8.47 -4.44 -6.76
C ARG A 230 9.95 -4.64 -7.04
N GLU A 231 10.81 -3.94 -6.31
CA GLU A 231 12.24 -4.22 -6.35
C GLU A 231 12.55 -5.57 -5.69
N GLU A 232 13.13 -6.49 -6.47
CA GLU A 232 13.56 -7.81 -6.03
C GLU A 232 15.03 -7.80 -5.60
N ALA A 233 15.86 -7.06 -6.33
CA ALA A 233 17.26 -6.86 -5.99
C ALA A 233 17.76 -5.52 -6.55
N GLY A 234 18.85 -5.04 -5.98
CA GLY A 234 19.54 -3.87 -6.49
C GLY A 234 21.00 -3.83 -6.07
N ALA A 235 21.79 -3.06 -6.80
CA ALA A 235 23.21 -2.87 -6.52
C ALA A 235 23.67 -1.48 -6.98
N TRP A 236 24.64 -0.92 -6.25
CA TRP A 236 25.38 0.25 -6.69
C TRP A 236 26.46 -0.13 -7.69
N THR A 237 26.69 0.72 -8.69
CA THR A 237 27.84 0.58 -9.58
C THR A 237 29.15 1.00 -8.91
N ASP A 238 30.23 0.31 -9.26
CA ASP A 238 31.60 0.63 -8.86
C ASP A 238 32.16 1.87 -9.60
N PRO A 239 33.39 2.34 -9.30
CA PRO A 239 33.99 3.50 -9.96
C PRO A 239 34.04 3.44 -11.49
N GLU A 240 34.10 2.24 -12.07
CA GLU A 240 34.13 1.99 -13.51
C GLU A 240 32.75 1.77 -14.13
N GLY A 241 31.69 1.78 -13.32
CA GLY A 241 30.29 1.63 -13.71
C GLY A 241 29.78 0.20 -13.71
N PHE A 242 30.54 -0.79 -13.25
CA PHE A 242 30.08 -2.18 -13.19
C PHE A 242 29.19 -2.42 -11.98
N TYR A 243 28.19 -3.28 -12.16
CA TYR A 243 27.33 -3.75 -11.07
C TYR A 243 27.24 -5.28 -11.07
N ALA A 244 26.90 -5.83 -9.91
CA ALA A 244 26.61 -7.24 -9.75
C ALA A 244 25.55 -7.44 -8.67
N LEU A 245 24.50 -8.20 -9.00
CA LEU A 245 23.43 -8.59 -8.07
C LEU A 245 23.00 -10.04 -8.34
N ARG A 246 22.11 -10.59 -7.50
CA ARG A 246 21.56 -11.93 -7.69
C ARG A 246 20.05 -11.93 -7.52
N VAL A 247 19.35 -12.58 -8.45
CA VAL A 247 17.89 -12.80 -8.38
C VAL A 247 17.59 -14.25 -8.72
N ALA A 248 16.40 -14.72 -8.33
CA ALA A 248 15.91 -16.02 -8.77
C ALA A 248 15.71 -16.05 -10.30
N GLU A 249 15.61 -17.24 -10.88
CA GLU A 249 15.26 -17.38 -12.29
C GLU A 249 13.83 -16.88 -12.54
N GLY A 250 13.62 -16.13 -13.63
CA GLY A 250 12.34 -15.53 -13.94
C GLY A 250 12.42 -14.35 -14.91
N GLY A 251 11.25 -13.79 -15.24
CA GLY A 251 11.13 -12.57 -16.04
C GLY A 251 11.00 -11.34 -15.16
N TYR A 252 11.81 -10.32 -15.44
CA TYR A 252 11.91 -9.09 -14.69
C TYR A 252 12.00 -7.87 -15.61
N LEU A 253 11.95 -6.68 -15.01
CA LEU A 253 12.41 -5.44 -15.61
C LEU A 253 13.70 -4.98 -14.92
N ILE A 254 14.57 -4.27 -15.62
CA ILE A 254 15.80 -3.70 -15.08
C ILE A 254 15.94 -2.23 -15.49
N THR A 255 16.40 -1.39 -14.57
CA THR A 255 16.69 0.03 -14.82
C THR A 255 17.81 0.53 -13.90
N ALA A 256 18.30 1.74 -14.14
CA ALA A 256 19.30 2.39 -13.29
C ALA A 256 18.86 3.83 -12.94
N ARG A 257 19.17 4.26 -11.72
CA ARG A 257 18.97 5.64 -11.25
C ARG A 257 20.30 6.26 -10.84
N HIS A 258 20.48 7.54 -11.12
CA HIS A 258 21.66 8.28 -10.69
C HIS A 258 21.27 9.73 -10.35
N PRO A 259 21.84 10.35 -9.30
CA PRO A 259 21.50 11.71 -8.92
C PRO A 259 21.67 12.74 -10.04
N ASP A 260 22.64 12.55 -10.93
CA ASP A 260 23.00 13.53 -11.97
C ASP A 260 22.58 13.13 -13.39
N HIS A 261 22.02 11.94 -13.58
CA HIS A 261 21.64 11.44 -14.90
C HIS A 261 20.18 11.00 -14.93
N ALA A 262 19.53 11.20 -16.08
CA ALA A 262 18.20 10.67 -16.31
C ALA A 262 18.21 9.14 -16.31
N SER A 263 17.16 8.54 -15.76
CA SER A 263 16.95 7.10 -15.75
C SER A 263 16.59 6.61 -17.17
N PRO A 264 17.11 5.47 -17.65
CA PRO A 264 16.62 4.83 -18.86
C PRO A 264 15.22 4.23 -18.60
N LEU A 265 14.46 4.02 -19.68
CA LEU A 265 13.21 3.27 -19.59
C LEU A 265 13.51 1.85 -19.07
N PRO A 266 12.65 1.28 -18.20
CA PRO A 266 12.81 -0.10 -17.75
C PRO A 266 12.88 -1.07 -18.93
N ALA A 267 13.94 -1.88 -18.97
CA ALA A 267 14.17 -2.88 -20.00
C ALA A 267 13.75 -4.27 -19.51
N GLY A 268 13.30 -5.14 -20.43
CA GLY A 268 13.02 -6.54 -20.11
C GLY A 268 14.29 -7.32 -19.77
N LEU A 269 14.23 -8.16 -18.73
CA LEU A 269 15.31 -9.01 -18.28
C LEU A 269 14.79 -10.44 -18.04
N ASP A 270 15.22 -11.40 -18.88
CA ASP A 270 14.96 -12.83 -18.67
C ASP A 270 16.18 -13.45 -17.96
N VAL A 271 15.98 -13.96 -16.75
CA VAL A 271 17.05 -14.48 -15.90
C VAL A 271 16.98 -16.00 -15.88
N LYS A 272 18.01 -16.66 -16.44
CA LYS A 272 18.17 -18.11 -16.50
C LYS A 272 19.64 -18.51 -16.40
N GLY A 273 19.93 -19.66 -15.79
CA GLY A 273 21.27 -20.22 -15.70
C GLY A 273 22.11 -19.61 -14.56
N GLU A 274 23.43 -19.70 -14.66
CA GLU A 274 24.33 -19.27 -13.58
C GLU A 274 24.61 -17.76 -13.58
N GLU A 275 24.67 -17.15 -14.77
CA GLU A 275 25.01 -15.74 -14.95
C GLU A 275 24.33 -15.15 -16.20
N VAL A 276 23.86 -13.90 -16.09
CA VAL A 276 23.29 -13.08 -17.16
C VAL A 276 24.01 -11.74 -17.18
N THR A 277 24.39 -11.27 -18.37
CA THR A 277 24.97 -9.93 -18.57
C THR A 277 23.94 -9.00 -19.21
N HIS A 278 23.77 -7.80 -18.67
CA HIS A 278 22.88 -6.78 -19.19
C HIS A 278 23.46 -5.38 -18.96
N ASP A 279 23.87 -4.70 -20.02
CA ASP A 279 24.39 -3.32 -19.91
C ASP A 279 23.26 -2.30 -19.96
N LEU A 280 23.45 -1.17 -19.28
CA LEU A 280 22.49 -0.06 -19.24
C LEU A 280 23.17 1.21 -19.74
N ALA A 281 22.56 1.87 -20.72
CA ALA A 281 22.99 3.19 -21.17
C ALA A 281 22.02 4.24 -20.63
N LEU A 282 22.55 5.21 -19.87
CA LEU A 282 21.77 6.35 -19.40
C LEU A 282 21.53 7.30 -20.59
N PRO A 283 20.30 7.76 -20.80
CA PRO A 283 19.97 8.69 -21.88
C PRO A 283 20.56 10.08 -21.65
N GLU A 284 20.49 10.92 -22.68
CA GLU A 284 20.75 12.35 -22.52
C GLU A 284 19.83 12.95 -21.45
N THR A 285 20.43 13.69 -20.52
CA THR A 285 19.71 14.23 -19.37
C THR A 285 19.15 15.60 -19.68
N ARG A 286 17.83 15.73 -19.57
CA ARG A 286 17.12 17.01 -19.68
C ARG A 286 16.46 17.36 -18.36
N ILE A 287 16.29 18.65 -18.11
CA ILE A 287 15.74 19.15 -16.86
C ILE A 287 14.30 19.61 -17.08
N LEU A 288 13.36 18.99 -16.37
CA LEU A 288 11.99 19.47 -16.25
C LEU A 288 11.80 20.05 -14.85
N SER A 289 11.40 21.31 -14.75
CA SER A 289 11.16 21.95 -13.45
C SER A 289 9.82 22.67 -13.42
N GLY A 290 9.30 22.90 -12.22
CA GLY A 290 8.07 23.64 -12.00
C GLY A 290 7.87 23.91 -10.52
N ARG A 291 6.82 24.67 -10.21
CA ARG A 291 6.48 25.03 -8.83
C ARG A 291 5.04 24.68 -8.54
N VAL A 292 4.78 23.97 -7.45
CA VAL A 292 3.45 23.64 -6.96
C VAL A 292 3.07 24.58 -5.83
N LEU A 293 1.91 25.22 -5.96
CA LEU A 293 1.41 26.22 -5.02
C LEU A 293 0.02 25.83 -4.48
N LEU A 294 -0.16 25.92 -3.17
CA LEU A 294 -1.44 25.84 -2.48
C LEU A 294 -2.30 27.09 -2.76
N PRO A 295 -3.62 27.05 -2.45
CA PRO A 295 -4.47 28.23 -2.47
C PRO A 295 -3.83 29.43 -1.75
N GLY A 296 -3.93 30.61 -2.36
CA GLY A 296 -3.24 31.81 -1.88
C GLY A 296 -1.76 31.91 -2.26
N LYS A 297 -1.29 31.12 -3.23
CA LYS A 297 0.10 31.12 -3.76
C LYS A 297 1.17 30.73 -2.73
N LYS A 298 0.80 29.91 -1.74
CA LYS A 298 1.76 29.40 -0.75
C LYS A 298 2.52 28.20 -1.34
N PRO A 299 3.84 28.06 -1.10
CA PRO A 299 4.58 26.84 -1.42
C PRO A 299 3.91 25.55 -0.94
N CYS A 300 3.96 24.49 -1.75
CA CYS A 300 3.44 23.17 -1.40
C CYS A 300 4.59 22.15 -1.33
N PRO A 301 5.31 22.04 -0.18
CA PRO A 301 6.43 21.12 -0.04
C PRO A 301 6.00 19.65 0.04
N GLY A 302 6.86 18.76 -0.43
CA GLY A 302 6.67 17.30 -0.36
C GLY A 302 5.62 16.77 -1.34
N THR A 303 5.21 17.58 -2.31
CA THR A 303 4.31 17.17 -3.38
C THR A 303 5.08 16.33 -4.39
N ARG A 304 4.59 15.12 -4.69
CA ARG A 304 5.25 14.25 -5.67
C ARG A 304 4.93 14.70 -7.09
N ALA A 305 5.96 14.88 -7.89
CA ALA A 305 5.91 15.16 -9.32
C ALA A 305 6.50 13.95 -10.06
N GLY A 306 5.69 13.28 -10.87
CA GLY A 306 6.08 12.07 -11.62
C GLY A 306 5.96 12.30 -13.12
N PHE A 307 7.05 12.07 -13.85
CA PHE A 307 7.09 12.14 -15.31
C PHE A 307 6.94 10.74 -15.91
N ARG A 308 5.95 10.59 -16.80
CA ARG A 308 5.56 9.31 -17.40
C ARG A 308 5.67 9.33 -18.93
N VAL A 309 6.03 8.20 -19.51
CA VAL A 309 6.02 7.95 -20.96
C VAL A 309 5.18 6.71 -21.22
N GLU A 310 4.15 6.85 -22.07
CA GLU A 310 3.23 5.74 -22.39
C GLU A 310 2.67 5.03 -21.13
N GLY A 311 2.45 5.80 -20.05
CA GLY A 311 1.96 5.29 -18.76
C GLY A 311 3.03 4.76 -17.81
N VAL A 312 4.27 4.56 -18.27
CA VAL A 312 5.40 4.11 -17.45
C VAL A 312 6.02 5.29 -16.69
N LEU A 313 6.20 5.15 -15.37
CA LEU A 313 6.91 6.16 -14.56
C LEU A 313 8.40 6.11 -14.86
N CYS A 314 8.92 7.15 -15.49
CA CYS A 314 10.33 7.24 -15.86
C CYS A 314 11.14 7.95 -14.77
N GLU A 315 10.59 9.05 -14.26
CA GLU A 315 11.25 9.86 -13.24
C GLU A 315 10.26 10.43 -12.25
N GLU A 316 10.67 10.59 -10.99
CA GLU A 316 9.88 11.23 -9.97
C GLU A 316 10.74 12.05 -9.00
N GLY A 317 10.12 13.03 -8.38
CA GLY A 317 10.76 13.89 -7.39
C GLY A 317 9.73 14.50 -6.47
N LEU A 318 10.20 15.05 -5.37
CA LEU A 318 9.38 15.81 -4.41
C LEU A 318 9.64 17.30 -4.62
N THR A 319 8.62 18.11 -4.36
CA THR A 319 8.81 19.55 -4.23
C THR A 319 9.57 19.90 -2.96
N ASP A 320 10.47 20.86 -3.05
CA ASP A 320 11.21 21.43 -1.92
C ASP A 320 10.32 22.31 -1.01
N ASP A 321 10.93 22.94 0.00
CA ASP A 321 10.29 23.87 0.94
C ASP A 321 9.63 25.08 0.24
N GLN A 322 10.13 25.44 -0.94
CA GLN A 322 9.60 26.49 -1.82
C GLN A 322 8.56 25.96 -2.82
N GLY A 323 8.21 24.68 -2.77
CA GLY A 323 7.25 24.05 -3.66
C GLY A 323 7.81 23.74 -5.05
N VAL A 324 9.13 23.84 -5.26
CA VAL A 324 9.78 23.63 -6.56
C VAL A 324 10.19 22.18 -6.69
N PHE A 325 9.89 21.57 -7.84
CA PHE A 325 10.43 20.26 -8.22
C PHE A 325 11.40 20.39 -9.40
N ARG A 326 12.33 19.45 -9.49
CA ARG A 326 13.27 19.30 -10.60
C ARG A 326 13.42 17.82 -10.94
N LEU A 327 13.05 17.44 -12.15
CA LEU A 327 13.15 16.07 -12.68
C LEU A 327 14.22 16.00 -13.77
N ARG A 328 14.94 14.88 -13.80
CA ARG A 328 15.93 14.55 -14.84
C ARG A 328 15.31 13.54 -15.79
N VAL A 329 14.83 14.03 -16.93
CA VAL A 329 14.08 13.22 -17.89
C VAL A 329 14.97 12.83 -19.08
N GLY A 330 14.86 11.56 -19.49
CA GLY A 330 15.65 10.98 -20.57
C GLY A 330 14.99 11.08 -21.95
N VAL A 331 13.76 11.58 -22.00
CA VAL A 331 12.95 11.67 -23.21
C VAL A 331 12.32 13.08 -23.35
N PRO A 332 12.11 13.56 -24.58
CA PRO A 332 11.53 14.89 -24.84
C PRO A 332 10.06 15.03 -24.48
N GLU A 333 9.29 13.95 -24.55
CA GLU A 333 7.83 14.00 -24.55
C GLU A 333 7.26 13.01 -23.53
N GLY A 334 6.22 13.42 -22.82
CA GLY A 334 5.55 12.61 -21.82
C GLY A 334 4.49 13.40 -21.05
N ASP A 335 4.00 12.82 -19.98
CA ASP A 335 3.03 13.43 -19.08
C ASP A 335 3.64 13.67 -17.71
N LEU A 336 3.45 14.88 -17.17
CA LEU A 336 3.71 15.17 -15.78
C LEU A 336 2.44 14.98 -14.96
N LEU A 337 2.52 14.15 -13.93
CA LEU A 337 1.48 13.98 -12.92
C LEU A 337 1.96 14.59 -11.62
N ILE A 338 1.16 15.49 -11.07
CA ILE A 338 1.33 15.99 -9.71
C ILE A 338 0.40 15.15 -8.83
N ALA A 339 0.92 14.61 -7.73
CA ALA A 339 0.12 13.98 -6.69
C ALA A 339 -0.09 14.98 -5.55
N PRO A 340 -1.22 15.72 -5.52
CA PRO A 340 -1.45 16.74 -4.52
C PRO A 340 -1.60 16.12 -3.13
N PRO A 341 -1.35 16.89 -2.05
CA PRO A 341 -1.66 16.45 -0.70
C PRO A 341 -3.17 16.18 -0.54
N PRO A 342 -3.57 15.37 0.47
CA PRO A 342 -4.97 15.08 0.71
C PRO A 342 -5.84 16.35 0.82
N GLY A 343 -7.01 16.33 0.20
CA GLY A 343 -7.95 17.45 0.14
C GLY A 343 -7.70 18.45 -1.01
N TYR A 344 -6.69 18.23 -1.86
CA TYR A 344 -6.34 19.12 -2.96
C TYR A 344 -6.35 18.42 -4.32
N ARG A 345 -6.51 19.22 -5.38
CA ARG A 345 -6.38 18.84 -6.78
C ARG A 345 -5.60 19.88 -7.57
N THR A 346 -5.00 19.50 -8.69
CA THR A 346 -4.52 20.46 -9.69
C THR A 346 -5.70 21.29 -10.23
N ARG A 347 -5.52 22.61 -10.42
CA ARG A 347 -6.54 23.43 -11.09
C ARG A 347 -6.66 23.10 -12.58
N ALA A 348 -5.55 22.75 -13.21
CA ALA A 348 -5.49 22.25 -14.57
C ALA A 348 -5.68 20.72 -14.60
N LEU A 349 -5.49 20.13 -15.78
CA LEU A 349 -5.62 18.68 -16.00
C LEU A 349 -4.80 17.86 -14.97
N PRO A 350 -5.33 16.72 -14.49
CA PRO A 350 -4.59 15.75 -13.66
C PRO A 350 -3.29 15.26 -14.33
N ARG A 351 -3.25 15.34 -15.66
CA ARG A 351 -2.11 14.99 -16.52
C ARG A 351 -1.71 16.23 -17.31
N ILE A 352 -0.51 16.74 -17.05
CA ILE A 352 0.04 17.91 -17.72
C ILE A 352 0.93 17.39 -18.87
N PRO A 353 0.54 17.56 -20.14
CA PRO A 353 1.38 17.13 -21.26
C PRO A 353 2.65 17.97 -21.29
N VAL A 354 3.79 17.33 -21.50
CA VAL A 354 5.11 17.95 -21.55
C VAL A 354 5.77 17.64 -22.88
N ASN A 355 6.26 18.68 -23.55
CA ASN A 355 7.12 18.56 -24.73
C ASN A 355 8.32 19.51 -24.59
N LEU A 356 9.51 18.94 -24.40
CA LEU A 356 10.76 19.68 -24.31
C LEU A 356 11.32 20.07 -25.68
N GLY A 357 10.91 19.41 -26.78
CA GLY A 357 11.53 19.57 -28.10
C GLY A 357 13.02 19.28 -28.04
N ASP A 358 13.85 20.22 -28.52
CA ASP A 358 15.32 20.14 -28.44
C ASP A 358 15.91 20.82 -27.19
N LYS A 359 15.07 21.31 -26.27
CA LYS A 359 15.54 22.04 -25.08
C LYS A 359 16.17 21.09 -24.06
N GLN A 360 17.30 21.53 -23.50
CA GLN A 360 17.95 20.86 -22.36
C GLN A 360 17.26 21.14 -21.03
N GLU A 361 16.53 22.25 -20.92
CA GLU A 361 15.77 22.62 -19.73
C GLU A 361 14.42 23.23 -20.11
N LEU A 362 13.37 22.77 -19.43
CA LEU A 362 12.02 23.31 -19.51
C LEU A 362 11.52 23.62 -18.10
N ARG A 363 11.17 24.89 -17.87
CA ARG A 363 10.46 25.33 -16.67
C ARG A 363 8.98 25.53 -17.01
N LEU A 364 8.11 24.79 -16.33
CA LEU A 364 6.67 24.93 -16.44
C LEU A 364 6.18 26.19 -15.70
N GLU A 365 4.99 26.65 -16.07
CA GLU A 365 4.25 27.64 -15.30
C GLU A 365 3.90 27.10 -13.90
N ASP A 366 3.64 28.02 -12.96
CA ASP A 366 3.28 27.66 -11.59
C ASP A 366 1.98 26.83 -11.56
N ILE A 367 2.08 25.60 -11.07
CA ILE A 367 0.98 24.66 -10.93
C ILE A 367 0.20 25.01 -9.67
N GLN A 368 -0.95 25.65 -9.86
CA GLN A 368 -1.85 26.01 -8.78
C GLN A 368 -2.72 24.82 -8.37
N LEU A 369 -2.74 24.54 -7.07
CA LEU A 369 -3.69 23.63 -6.46
C LEU A 369 -5.00 24.36 -6.11
N ALA A 370 -6.09 23.60 -6.11
CA ALA A 370 -7.37 23.98 -5.56
C ALA A 370 -7.81 22.92 -4.55
N GLU A 371 -8.71 23.30 -3.65
CA GLU A 371 -9.36 22.34 -2.77
C GLU A 371 -10.22 21.38 -3.60
N LEU A 372 -10.23 20.11 -3.20
CA LEU A 372 -11.18 19.14 -3.73
C LEU A 372 -12.59 19.59 -3.34
N PRO A 373 -13.55 19.62 -4.29
CA PRO A 373 -14.90 20.03 -3.97
C PRO A 373 -15.56 19.00 -3.05
N ARG A 374 -16.45 19.49 -2.20
CA ARG A 374 -17.48 18.64 -1.59
C ARG A 374 -18.56 18.37 -2.61
N ILE A 375 -18.84 17.09 -2.85
CA ILE A 375 -19.91 16.68 -3.76
C ILE A 375 -21.16 16.46 -2.93
N THR A 376 -22.10 17.39 -3.06
CA THR A 376 -23.35 17.39 -2.28
C THR A 376 -24.56 17.22 -3.17
N GLY A 377 -25.67 16.75 -2.58
CA GLY A 377 -26.92 16.67 -3.30
C GLY A 377 -28.03 16.01 -2.51
N THR A 378 -29.16 15.82 -3.18
CA THR A 378 -30.27 15.00 -2.71
C THR A 378 -30.59 13.93 -3.74
N VAL A 379 -30.94 12.75 -3.23
CA VAL A 379 -31.50 11.67 -4.02
C VAL A 379 -32.89 11.35 -3.51
N GLN A 380 -33.85 11.30 -4.41
CA GLN A 380 -35.24 11.00 -4.08
C GLN A 380 -35.79 9.90 -4.99
N PRO A 381 -36.69 9.04 -4.49
CA PRO A 381 -37.45 8.16 -5.35
C PRO A 381 -38.39 8.95 -6.28
N PRO A 382 -39.01 8.32 -7.29
CA PRO A 382 -40.04 8.94 -8.11
C PRO A 382 -41.18 9.55 -7.27
N ARG A 383 -41.90 10.52 -7.84
CA ARG A 383 -43.12 11.07 -7.22
C ARG A 383 -44.07 9.92 -6.82
N ASP A 384 -44.73 10.07 -5.67
CA ASP A 384 -45.66 9.09 -5.07
C ASP A 384 -45.02 7.85 -4.41
N THR A 385 -43.69 7.83 -4.23
CA THR A 385 -42.98 6.77 -3.51
C THR A 385 -42.46 7.28 -2.15
N GLU A 386 -42.80 6.62 -1.04
CA GLU A 386 -42.26 6.98 0.29
C GLU A 386 -40.73 6.82 0.34
N SER A 387 -40.03 7.83 0.87
CA SER A 387 -38.60 7.76 1.15
C SER A 387 -38.37 7.06 2.48
N ASP A 388 -37.59 5.96 2.48
CA ASP A 388 -37.15 5.26 3.70
C ASP A 388 -35.65 5.48 3.99
N GLY A 389 -35.00 6.37 3.25
CA GLY A 389 -33.59 6.73 3.42
C GLY A 389 -32.59 5.62 3.06
N ARG A 390 -32.99 4.50 2.44
CA ARG A 390 -32.11 3.35 2.17
C ARG A 390 -31.47 3.41 0.78
N ILE A 391 -30.83 4.51 0.46
CA ILE A 391 -30.24 4.73 -0.87
C ILE A 391 -28.71 4.67 -0.73
N VAL A 392 -28.11 3.68 -1.37
CA VAL A 392 -26.66 3.50 -1.41
C VAL A 392 -26.11 4.30 -2.59
N ILE A 393 -25.12 5.15 -2.34
CA ILE A 393 -24.40 5.89 -3.37
C ILE A 393 -23.01 5.28 -3.52
N THR A 394 -22.66 4.84 -4.73
CA THR A 394 -21.39 4.18 -5.04
C THR A 394 -20.71 4.86 -6.22
N SER A 395 -19.45 5.25 -6.10
CA SER A 395 -18.67 5.66 -7.29
C SER A 395 -18.34 4.43 -8.15
N LEU A 396 -18.41 4.54 -9.46
CA LEU A 396 -18.24 3.39 -10.37
C LEU A 396 -16.87 3.32 -11.04
N ASP A 397 -16.16 4.44 -11.14
CA ASP A 397 -14.94 4.59 -11.94
C ASP A 397 -13.73 5.06 -11.12
N LEU A 398 -13.82 5.03 -9.78
CA LEU A 398 -12.69 5.24 -8.89
C LEU A 398 -11.99 3.92 -8.55
N PRO A 399 -10.64 3.88 -8.50
CA PRO A 399 -9.88 2.69 -8.10
C PRO A 399 -10.25 2.16 -6.70
N GLN A 400 -10.56 3.08 -5.79
CA GLN A 400 -11.14 2.79 -4.48
C GLN A 400 -12.55 3.37 -4.44
N PRO A 401 -13.59 2.55 -4.66
CA PRO A 401 -14.92 3.08 -4.80
C PRO A 401 -15.46 3.58 -3.46
N ILE A 402 -15.92 4.83 -3.47
CA ILE A 402 -16.61 5.45 -2.35
C ILE A 402 -18.01 4.86 -2.26
N ARG A 403 -18.42 4.50 -1.05
CA ARG A 403 -19.76 4.00 -0.74
C ARG A 403 -20.29 4.68 0.51
N LEU A 404 -21.50 5.20 0.42
CA LEU A 404 -22.21 5.79 1.55
C LEU A 404 -23.71 5.53 1.44
N LEU A 405 -24.38 5.65 2.58
CA LEU A 405 -25.83 5.70 2.66
C LEU A 405 -26.29 7.15 2.64
N ALA A 406 -27.28 7.49 1.83
CA ALA A 406 -27.93 8.78 1.89
C ALA A 406 -28.62 8.95 3.27
N GLY A 407 -28.74 10.20 3.73
CA GLY A 407 -29.48 10.51 4.94
C GLY A 407 -30.99 10.21 4.82
N PRO A 408 -31.77 10.31 5.90
CA PRO A 408 -33.21 10.01 5.91
C PRO A 408 -34.01 10.78 4.85
N GLU A 409 -33.64 12.05 4.63
CA GLU A 409 -34.25 12.95 3.63
C GLU A 409 -33.59 12.82 2.23
N GLY A 410 -32.77 11.80 2.01
CA GLY A 410 -32.05 11.57 0.75
C GLY A 410 -30.83 12.47 0.52
N GLY A 411 -30.45 13.30 1.50
CA GLY A 411 -29.25 14.13 1.41
C GLY A 411 -27.96 13.32 1.39
N PHE A 412 -26.97 13.74 0.60
CA PHE A 412 -25.63 13.15 0.60
C PHE A 412 -24.53 14.21 0.54
N ASP A 413 -23.39 13.87 1.13
CA ASP A 413 -22.18 14.69 1.21
C ASP A 413 -20.97 13.78 1.06
N ILE A 414 -20.23 13.97 -0.03
CA ILE A 414 -19.09 13.15 -0.40
C ILE A 414 -17.85 14.03 -0.39
N GLN A 415 -16.92 13.69 0.50
CA GLN A 415 -15.58 14.26 0.54
C GLN A 415 -14.62 13.33 -0.21
N LEU A 416 -13.93 13.87 -1.21
CA LEU A 416 -12.78 13.19 -1.80
C LEU A 416 -11.53 13.55 -1.00
N ASP A 417 -10.75 12.55 -0.60
CA ASP A 417 -9.46 12.76 0.05
C ASP A 417 -8.35 12.98 -0.97
N TYR A 418 -8.40 12.30 -2.13
CA TYR A 418 -7.38 12.38 -3.16
C TYR A 418 -7.99 12.74 -4.51
N GLN A 419 -7.21 13.45 -5.33
CA GLN A 419 -7.58 13.76 -6.69
C GLN A 419 -7.75 12.46 -7.52
N PRO A 420 -8.92 12.25 -8.15
CA PRO A 420 -9.09 11.18 -9.13
C PRO A 420 -8.26 11.43 -10.39
N GLU A 421 -7.93 10.37 -11.13
CA GLU A 421 -7.19 10.49 -12.40
C GLU A 421 -8.00 11.22 -13.49
N GLN A 422 -9.32 11.24 -13.35
CA GLN A 422 -10.28 11.90 -14.22
C GLN A 422 -10.99 13.07 -13.53
N ASN A 423 -11.40 14.08 -14.29
CA ASN A 423 -12.13 15.23 -13.74
C ASN A 423 -13.63 14.97 -13.54
N GLU A 424 -14.17 13.93 -14.17
CA GLU A 424 -15.58 13.55 -14.08
C GLU A 424 -15.67 12.19 -13.39
N VAL A 425 -16.41 12.11 -12.28
CA VAL A 425 -16.62 10.87 -11.52
C VAL A 425 -18.06 10.40 -11.71
N THR A 426 -18.24 9.13 -12.00
CA THR A 426 -19.56 8.51 -12.17
C THR A 426 -20.01 7.87 -10.85
N PHE A 427 -21.22 8.19 -10.42
CA PHE A 427 -21.85 7.61 -9.24
C PHE A 427 -23.14 6.89 -9.62
N ARG A 428 -23.44 5.82 -8.89
CA ARG A 428 -24.74 5.14 -8.87
C ARG A 428 -25.42 5.40 -7.55
N ALA A 429 -26.62 5.96 -7.60
CA ALA A 429 -27.54 5.89 -6.47
C ALA A 429 -28.52 4.73 -6.68
N GLU A 430 -28.63 3.83 -5.71
CA GLU A 430 -29.49 2.65 -5.80
C GLU A 430 -30.23 2.41 -4.48
N HIS A 431 -31.54 2.20 -4.56
CA HIS A 431 -32.35 1.88 -3.40
C HIS A 431 -32.10 0.43 -2.96
N ALA A 432 -31.89 0.21 -1.67
CA ALA A 432 -31.53 -1.09 -1.13
C ALA A 432 -32.63 -2.15 -1.21
N LEU A 433 -33.90 -1.74 -1.20
CA LEU A 433 -35.07 -2.64 -1.15
C LEU A 433 -35.93 -2.61 -2.42
N ARG A 434 -35.76 -1.58 -3.26
CA ARG A 434 -36.56 -1.36 -4.47
C ARG A 434 -35.66 -1.39 -5.71
N PHE A 435 -36.21 -1.78 -6.85
CA PHE A 435 -35.50 -1.72 -8.13
C PHE A 435 -35.56 -0.30 -8.70
N LEU A 436 -34.98 0.62 -7.94
CA LEU A 436 -34.85 2.03 -8.28
C LEU A 436 -33.36 2.37 -8.27
N ARG A 437 -32.83 2.87 -9.38
CA ARG A 437 -31.44 3.32 -9.48
C ARG A 437 -31.31 4.51 -10.43
N LYS A 438 -30.23 5.27 -10.30
CA LYS A 438 -29.82 6.27 -11.28
C LYS A 438 -28.30 6.42 -11.24
N ASP A 439 -27.70 6.38 -12.41
CA ASP A 439 -26.30 6.79 -12.57
C ASP A 439 -26.25 8.28 -12.89
N PHE A 440 -25.34 9.00 -12.26
CA PHE A 440 -25.13 10.42 -12.45
C PHE A 440 -23.63 10.74 -12.43
N LYS A 441 -23.25 11.77 -13.15
CA LYS A 441 -21.86 12.20 -13.27
C LYS A 441 -21.63 13.52 -12.55
N VAL A 442 -20.46 13.68 -11.98
CA VAL A 442 -20.05 14.90 -11.28
C VAL A 442 -18.70 15.35 -11.81
N SER A 443 -18.67 16.52 -12.43
CA SER A 443 -17.43 17.23 -12.70
C SER A 443 -16.92 17.87 -11.40
N LEU A 444 -15.63 17.70 -11.11
CA LEU A 444 -14.98 18.33 -9.94
C LEU A 444 -14.86 19.85 -10.08
N ASP A 445 -15.08 20.40 -11.27
CA ASP A 445 -15.13 21.85 -11.50
C ASP A 445 -16.49 22.47 -11.19
N ASP A 446 -17.53 21.65 -11.04
CA ASP A 446 -18.90 22.11 -10.82
C ASP A 446 -19.35 21.82 -9.37
N PRO A 447 -19.34 22.84 -8.49
CA PRO A 447 -19.74 22.69 -7.10
C PRO A 447 -21.27 22.63 -6.89
N ALA A 448 -22.08 22.71 -7.95
CA ALA A 448 -23.53 22.75 -7.81
C ALA A 448 -24.09 21.46 -7.18
N ALA A 449 -24.95 21.61 -6.18
CA ALA A 449 -25.62 20.49 -5.53
C ALA A 449 -26.43 19.66 -6.55
N ARG A 450 -26.28 18.34 -6.50
CA ARG A 450 -26.98 17.43 -7.41
C ARG A 450 -28.38 17.13 -6.93
N LYS A 451 -29.33 17.02 -7.86
CA LYS A 451 -30.67 16.49 -7.62
C LYS A 451 -30.83 15.23 -8.44
N VAL A 452 -30.90 14.09 -7.77
CA VAL A 452 -30.98 12.78 -8.41
C VAL A 452 -32.37 12.22 -8.16
N VAL A 453 -33.08 11.89 -9.23
CA VAL A 453 -34.35 11.16 -9.14
C VAL A 453 -34.08 9.74 -9.58
N LEU A 454 -34.36 8.77 -8.70
CA LEU A 454 -34.20 7.36 -9.03
C LEU A 454 -35.22 6.95 -10.08
N GLU A 455 -34.85 5.99 -10.93
CA GLU A 455 -35.71 5.46 -11.98
C GLU A 455 -35.86 3.94 -11.81
N PRO A 456 -37.01 3.36 -12.17
CA PRO A 456 -37.15 1.90 -12.25
C PRO A 456 -36.10 1.28 -13.16
N PHE A 457 -35.59 0.12 -12.77
CA PHE A 457 -34.71 -0.69 -13.62
C PHE A 457 -35.04 -2.17 -13.53
N GLU A 458 -34.70 -2.90 -14.59
CA GLU A 458 -34.79 -4.36 -14.61
C GLU A 458 -33.45 -4.97 -14.17
N PRO A 459 -33.43 -5.93 -13.23
CA PRO A 459 -32.20 -6.55 -12.76
C PRO A 459 -31.57 -7.45 -13.82
N ASP A 460 -30.23 -7.50 -13.87
CA ASP A 460 -29.52 -8.41 -14.74
C ASP A 460 -29.37 -9.79 -14.09
N LEU A 461 -30.33 -10.67 -14.37
CA LEU A 461 -30.37 -12.04 -13.86
C LEU A 461 -29.56 -13.03 -14.70
N LYS A 462 -28.81 -12.57 -15.71
CA LYS A 462 -28.02 -13.46 -16.56
C LYS A 462 -26.99 -14.22 -15.73
N LYS A 463 -26.88 -15.53 -16.00
CA LYS A 463 -25.81 -16.36 -15.46
C LYS A 463 -24.49 -15.97 -16.13
N ARG A 464 -23.45 -15.82 -15.32
CA ARG A 464 -22.09 -15.57 -15.78
C ARG A 464 -21.34 -16.91 -15.88
N PRO A 465 -20.41 -17.07 -16.83
CA PRO A 465 -19.54 -18.24 -16.86
C PRO A 465 -18.70 -18.28 -15.59
N ALA A 466 -18.22 -19.47 -15.21
CA ALA A 466 -17.29 -19.59 -14.10
C ALA A 466 -15.97 -18.87 -14.45
N ASP A 467 -15.46 -18.08 -13.51
CA ASP A 467 -14.09 -17.59 -13.59
C ASP A 467 -13.14 -18.72 -13.19
N GLU A 468 -12.62 -19.44 -14.19
CA GLU A 468 -11.68 -20.54 -13.98
C GLU A 468 -10.36 -20.09 -13.33
N ALA A 469 -10.01 -18.80 -13.43
CA ALA A 469 -8.79 -18.25 -12.82
C ALA A 469 -8.95 -18.00 -11.31
N ARG A 470 -10.17 -18.11 -10.74
CA ARG A 470 -10.44 -17.90 -9.32
C ARG A 470 -11.04 -19.14 -8.65
N ASN A 471 -12.34 -19.11 -8.33
CA ASN A 471 -13.06 -20.22 -7.73
C ASN A 471 -14.23 -20.60 -8.63
N ASN A 472 -14.33 -21.89 -8.95
CA ASN A 472 -15.46 -22.42 -9.70
C ASN A 472 -16.48 -23.08 -8.76
N LEU A 473 -17.51 -22.33 -8.36
CA LEU A 473 -18.60 -22.81 -7.50
C LEU A 473 -19.86 -23.25 -8.28
N SER A 474 -19.76 -23.39 -9.61
CA SER A 474 -20.91 -23.73 -10.46
C SER A 474 -21.63 -25.02 -10.03
N ALA A 475 -20.90 -26.00 -9.50
CA ALA A 475 -21.44 -27.27 -9.02
C ALA A 475 -22.32 -27.14 -7.76
N LEU A 476 -22.22 -26.02 -7.03
CA LEU A 476 -23.03 -25.73 -5.84
C LEU A 476 -24.33 -24.99 -6.18
N VAL A 477 -24.37 -24.27 -7.31
CA VAL A 477 -25.53 -23.47 -7.71
C VAL A 477 -26.77 -24.36 -7.86
N GLY A 478 -27.86 -23.99 -7.19
CA GLY A 478 -29.13 -24.74 -7.16
C GLY A 478 -29.18 -25.85 -6.11
N LYS A 479 -28.13 -26.04 -5.31
CA LYS A 479 -28.10 -27.02 -4.20
C LYS A 479 -28.14 -26.31 -2.85
N GLU A 480 -28.52 -27.06 -1.82
CA GLU A 480 -28.41 -26.60 -0.43
C GLU A 480 -26.95 -26.24 -0.12
N ALA A 481 -26.78 -25.13 0.59
CA ALA A 481 -25.48 -24.63 1.01
C ALA A 481 -24.72 -25.68 1.84
N PRO A 482 -23.45 -25.98 1.53
CA PRO A 482 -22.62 -26.82 2.37
C PRO A 482 -22.56 -26.32 3.82
N ASP A 483 -22.34 -27.24 4.75
CA ASP A 483 -22.27 -26.95 6.19
C ASP A 483 -21.22 -25.88 6.50
N ILE A 484 -21.61 -24.93 7.35
CA ILE A 484 -20.74 -23.89 7.92
C ILE A 484 -20.35 -24.30 9.33
N LYS A 485 -19.05 -24.29 9.61
CA LYS A 485 -18.51 -24.59 10.94
C LYS A 485 -17.41 -23.61 11.29
N CYS A 486 -17.59 -22.88 12.38
CA CYS A 486 -16.63 -21.90 12.88
C CYS A 486 -16.20 -22.22 14.31
N SER A 487 -14.94 -21.94 14.64
CA SER A 487 -14.40 -22.08 16.01
C SER A 487 -14.80 -20.92 16.91
N ASP A 488 -14.89 -19.72 16.35
CA ASP A 488 -15.14 -18.47 17.06
C ASP A 488 -16.12 -17.61 16.26
N TRP A 489 -16.89 -16.79 16.97
CA TRP A 489 -17.90 -15.89 16.40
C TRP A 489 -17.73 -14.48 16.93
N PHE A 490 -17.90 -13.50 16.05
CA PHE A 490 -17.76 -12.08 16.31
C PHE A 490 -18.99 -11.34 15.76
N ASN A 491 -19.44 -10.32 16.49
CA ASN A 491 -20.64 -9.52 16.16
C ASN A 491 -21.94 -10.33 16.04
N THR A 492 -21.95 -11.60 16.45
CA THR A 492 -23.12 -12.49 16.43
C THR A 492 -22.96 -13.61 17.46
N GLN A 493 -24.08 -14.23 17.82
CA GLN A 493 -24.07 -15.57 18.38
C GLN A 493 -23.73 -16.61 17.29
N PRO A 494 -23.29 -17.83 17.66
CA PRO A 494 -23.01 -18.89 16.70
C PRO A 494 -24.17 -19.13 15.73
N LEU A 495 -23.88 -19.14 14.43
CA LEU A 495 -24.86 -19.42 13.37
C LEU A 495 -24.67 -20.83 12.81
N THR A 496 -25.75 -21.41 12.31
CA THR A 496 -25.79 -22.71 11.62
C THR A 496 -26.54 -22.56 10.30
N ASN A 497 -26.39 -23.51 9.37
CA ASN A 497 -27.14 -23.49 8.10
C ASN A 497 -28.66 -23.38 8.32
N GLU A 498 -29.18 -23.99 9.39
CA GLU A 498 -30.60 -23.90 9.74
C GLU A 498 -30.98 -22.47 10.20
N SER A 499 -30.12 -21.78 10.94
CA SER A 499 -30.38 -20.39 11.35
C SER A 499 -30.26 -19.39 10.21
N LEU A 500 -29.69 -19.79 9.06
CA LEU A 500 -29.66 -18.98 7.83
C LEU A 500 -30.98 -19.07 7.04
N LYS A 501 -31.78 -20.12 7.25
CA LYS A 501 -33.07 -20.26 6.57
C LYS A 501 -34.03 -19.14 7.01
N GLY A 502 -34.88 -18.72 6.08
CA GLY A 502 -35.72 -17.53 6.20
C GLY A 502 -35.03 -16.22 5.83
N LYS A 503 -33.71 -16.21 5.59
CA LYS A 503 -32.94 -15.01 5.24
C LYS A 503 -32.22 -15.17 3.91
N ILE A 504 -32.11 -14.07 3.16
CA ILE A 504 -31.13 -13.96 2.07
C ILE A 504 -29.76 -13.74 2.70
N THR A 505 -28.85 -14.68 2.53
CA THR A 505 -27.51 -14.61 3.14
C THR A 505 -26.47 -14.21 2.10
N ILE A 506 -25.82 -13.07 2.34
CA ILE A 506 -24.62 -12.62 1.64
C ILE A 506 -23.41 -13.18 2.39
N LEU A 507 -22.91 -14.32 1.93
CA LEU A 507 -21.80 -15.05 2.52
C LEU A 507 -20.49 -14.62 1.86
N VAL A 508 -19.50 -14.14 2.63
CA VAL A 508 -18.16 -13.79 2.13
C VAL A 508 -17.09 -14.64 2.79
N PHE A 509 -16.17 -15.20 2.00
CA PHE A 509 -14.95 -15.84 2.48
C PHE A 509 -13.77 -14.87 2.34
N TRP A 510 -12.98 -14.69 3.39
CA TRP A 510 -11.90 -13.70 3.43
C TRP A 510 -10.82 -14.05 4.47
N GLY A 511 -9.71 -13.30 4.49
CA GLY A 511 -8.65 -13.44 5.50
C GLY A 511 -7.99 -12.10 5.78
N GLY A 512 -7.67 -11.83 7.05
CA GLY A 512 -7.16 -10.55 7.53
C GLY A 512 -5.73 -10.21 7.08
N PHE A 513 -5.05 -11.16 6.44
CA PHE A 513 -3.76 -10.93 5.79
C PHE A 513 -3.90 -10.29 4.39
N ASP A 514 -5.07 -10.38 3.75
CA ASP A 514 -5.31 -9.83 2.41
C ASP A 514 -5.70 -8.35 2.50
N ASN A 515 -4.69 -7.49 2.37
CA ASN A 515 -4.85 -6.04 2.31
C ASN A 515 -4.83 -5.51 0.86
N SER A 516 -5.10 -6.37 -0.13
CA SER A 516 -5.18 -5.92 -1.52
C SER A 516 -6.32 -4.90 -1.68
N PRO A 517 -6.20 -3.93 -2.62
CA PRO A 517 -7.30 -3.01 -2.92
C PRO A 517 -8.60 -3.74 -3.26
N PHE A 518 -8.49 -4.88 -3.94
CA PHE A 518 -9.63 -5.73 -4.26
C PHE A 518 -10.36 -6.23 -3.00
N ALA A 519 -9.62 -6.77 -2.02
CA ALA A 519 -10.19 -7.28 -0.78
C ALA A 519 -10.83 -6.20 0.09
N VAL A 520 -10.12 -5.07 0.26
CA VAL A 520 -10.61 -3.93 1.03
C VAL A 520 -11.87 -3.34 0.39
N ASN A 521 -11.91 -3.24 -0.94
CA ASN A 521 -13.09 -2.76 -1.67
C ASN A 521 -14.30 -3.69 -1.49
N GLN A 522 -14.11 -5.01 -1.51
CA GLN A 522 -15.20 -5.97 -1.31
C GLN A 522 -15.76 -5.90 0.12
N LEU A 523 -14.90 -5.76 1.14
CA LEU A 523 -15.35 -5.55 2.52
C LEU A 523 -16.09 -4.23 2.68
N GLY A 524 -15.64 -3.16 2.00
CA GLY A 524 -16.33 -1.87 1.97
C GLY A 524 -17.74 -1.94 1.37
N GLU A 525 -17.93 -2.73 0.30
CA GLU A 525 -19.26 -3.00 -0.25
C GLU A 525 -20.17 -3.70 0.76
N LEU A 526 -19.67 -4.75 1.43
CA LEU A 526 -20.44 -5.51 2.40
C LEU A 526 -20.81 -4.69 3.64
N ARG A 527 -19.95 -3.76 4.07
CA ARG A 527 -20.27 -2.78 5.12
C ARG A 527 -21.41 -1.86 4.71
N ALA A 528 -21.33 -1.28 3.51
CA ALA A 528 -22.39 -0.41 3.00
C ALA A 528 -23.74 -1.14 2.87
N LEU A 529 -23.71 -2.41 2.43
CA LEU A 529 -24.91 -3.25 2.38
C LEU A 529 -25.45 -3.58 3.77
N HIS A 530 -24.58 -3.94 4.72
CA HIS A 530 -24.98 -4.19 6.10
C HIS A 530 -25.67 -2.97 6.71
N ASP A 531 -25.15 -1.76 6.48
CA ASP A 531 -25.77 -0.51 6.92
C ASP A 531 -27.12 -0.27 6.22
N ALA A 532 -27.18 -0.46 4.90
CA ALA A 532 -28.41 -0.27 4.12
C ALA A 532 -29.53 -1.24 4.52
N PHE A 533 -29.19 -2.43 5.02
CA PHE A 533 -30.12 -3.45 5.49
C PHE A 533 -30.39 -3.41 7.01
N GLN A 534 -29.94 -2.39 7.74
CA GLN A 534 -30.27 -2.28 9.18
C GLN A 534 -31.79 -2.27 9.42
N GLY A 535 -32.27 -3.15 10.29
CA GLY A 535 -33.70 -3.33 10.56
C GLY A 535 -34.47 -4.13 9.49
N VAL A 536 -33.77 -4.71 8.51
CA VAL A 536 -34.35 -5.64 7.52
C VAL A 536 -34.09 -7.07 8.00
N GLU A 537 -35.14 -7.76 8.45
CA GLU A 537 -35.00 -9.04 9.16
C GLU A 537 -34.68 -10.24 8.25
N ASP A 538 -34.99 -10.14 6.96
CA ASP A 538 -34.85 -11.21 5.98
C ASP A 538 -33.56 -11.14 5.15
N VAL A 539 -32.58 -10.33 5.56
CA VAL A 539 -31.25 -10.23 4.92
C VAL A 539 -30.16 -10.34 5.98
N LEU A 540 -29.12 -11.12 5.69
CA LEU A 540 -27.95 -11.29 6.55
C LEU A 540 -26.66 -11.12 5.74
N VAL A 541 -25.72 -10.32 6.25
CA VAL A 541 -24.33 -10.30 5.78
C VAL A 541 -23.50 -11.14 6.76
N LEU A 542 -22.82 -12.17 6.25
CA LEU A 542 -22.03 -13.11 7.04
C LEU A 542 -20.64 -13.26 6.42
N GLY A 543 -19.59 -12.96 7.18
CA GLY A 543 -18.21 -13.25 6.81
C GLY A 543 -17.65 -14.50 7.46
N ILE A 544 -16.99 -15.35 6.69
CA ILE A 544 -16.19 -16.48 7.17
C ILE A 544 -14.72 -16.12 6.95
N HIS A 545 -14.04 -15.84 8.05
CA HIS A 545 -12.60 -15.61 8.08
C HIS A 545 -11.88 -16.97 8.02
N ASP A 546 -10.72 -17.04 7.37
CA ASP A 546 -9.90 -18.25 7.34
C ASP A 546 -9.39 -18.67 8.75
N ALA A 547 -8.83 -19.87 8.87
CA ALA A 547 -8.40 -20.41 10.16
C ALA A 547 -7.01 -19.91 10.62
N SER A 548 -6.25 -19.21 9.76
CA SER A 548 -4.82 -18.92 10.00
C SER A 548 -4.55 -17.87 11.08
N SER A 549 -5.50 -16.96 11.34
CA SER A 549 -5.35 -15.88 12.32
C SER A 549 -5.94 -16.25 13.67
N THR A 550 -5.35 -15.72 14.75
CA THR A 550 -5.89 -15.83 16.10
C THR A 550 -7.14 -14.97 16.28
N ALA A 551 -7.96 -15.27 17.29
CA ALA A 551 -9.18 -14.51 17.56
C ALA A 551 -8.92 -13.02 17.86
N ASP A 552 -7.80 -12.72 18.54
CA ASP A 552 -7.41 -11.35 18.85
C ASP A 552 -6.94 -10.57 17.60
N GLU A 553 -6.20 -11.21 16.70
CA GLU A 553 -5.81 -10.62 15.42
C GLU A 553 -7.04 -10.29 14.57
N ILE A 554 -8.01 -11.21 14.52
CA ILE A 554 -9.30 -10.97 13.83
C ILE A 554 -10.01 -9.79 14.47
N LYS A 555 -10.16 -9.76 15.79
CA LYS A 555 -10.84 -8.67 16.51
C LYS A 555 -10.17 -7.31 16.26
N ALA A 556 -8.84 -7.26 16.23
CA ALA A 556 -8.08 -6.06 15.89
C ALA A 556 -8.34 -5.61 14.44
N PHE A 557 -8.40 -6.55 13.49
CA PHE A 557 -8.74 -6.28 12.10
C PHE A 557 -10.16 -5.72 11.97
N LEU A 558 -11.15 -6.35 12.60
CA LEU A 558 -12.55 -5.91 12.56
C LEU A 558 -12.70 -4.47 13.07
N GLY A 559 -12.00 -4.12 14.16
CA GLY A 559 -11.98 -2.76 14.70
C GLY A 559 -11.32 -1.75 13.75
N ARG A 560 -10.19 -2.10 13.15
CA ARG A 560 -9.45 -1.24 12.21
C ARG A 560 -10.26 -0.93 10.94
N HIS A 561 -11.02 -1.90 10.46
CA HIS A 561 -11.78 -1.80 9.19
C HIS A 561 -13.27 -1.52 9.37
N ASP A 562 -13.74 -1.26 10.60
CA ASP A 562 -15.16 -1.02 10.94
C ASP A 562 -16.09 -2.13 10.40
N VAL A 563 -15.69 -3.39 10.58
CA VAL A 563 -16.50 -4.56 10.20
C VAL A 563 -17.51 -4.85 11.31
N ARG A 564 -18.76 -4.48 11.08
CA ARG A 564 -19.87 -4.58 12.04
C ARG A 564 -20.82 -5.76 11.80
N PHE A 565 -20.78 -6.37 10.62
CA PHE A 565 -21.58 -7.55 10.31
C PHE A 565 -21.06 -8.82 11.01
N ALA A 566 -21.87 -9.89 10.99
CA ALA A 566 -21.57 -11.17 11.62
C ALA A 566 -20.32 -11.82 11.00
N VAL A 567 -19.37 -12.26 11.84
CA VAL A 567 -18.16 -12.94 11.37
C VAL A 567 -17.93 -14.23 12.15
N GLY A 568 -17.61 -15.31 11.45
CA GLY A 568 -17.13 -16.56 12.04
C GLY A 568 -15.69 -16.86 11.60
N LYS A 569 -14.84 -17.36 12.50
CA LYS A 569 -13.52 -17.91 12.17
C LYS A 569 -13.69 -19.37 11.76
N ASP A 570 -13.28 -19.75 10.56
CA ASP A 570 -13.42 -21.12 10.04
C ASP A 570 -12.77 -22.14 10.98
N ALA A 571 -13.41 -23.31 11.10
CA ALA A 571 -12.92 -24.38 11.94
C ALA A 571 -11.70 -25.08 11.30
N ASP A 572 -10.75 -25.48 12.14
CA ASP A 572 -9.54 -26.15 11.69
C ASP A 572 -9.82 -27.46 10.93
N PRO A 573 -9.02 -27.79 9.89
CA PRO A 573 -7.96 -26.94 9.34
C PRO A 573 -8.49 -25.78 8.49
N PHE A 574 -9.56 -25.96 7.72
CA PHE A 574 -10.24 -24.94 6.89
C PHE A 574 -11.61 -25.51 6.44
N PHE A 575 -12.44 -25.97 7.40
CA PHE A 575 -13.60 -26.83 7.13
C PHE A 575 -14.57 -26.23 6.10
N THR A 576 -15.04 -25.01 6.35
CA THR A 576 -16.05 -24.35 5.51
C THR A 576 -15.44 -23.95 4.17
N PHE A 577 -14.19 -23.45 4.18
CA PHE A 577 -13.47 -23.11 2.94
C PHE A 577 -13.32 -24.32 2.01
N VAL A 578 -12.93 -25.48 2.54
CA VAL A 578 -12.79 -26.73 1.78
C VAL A 578 -14.14 -27.20 1.23
N LYS A 579 -15.21 -27.12 2.02
CA LYS A 579 -16.56 -27.53 1.60
C LYS A 579 -17.12 -26.69 0.46
N TYR A 580 -16.78 -25.40 0.43
CA TYR A 580 -17.17 -24.47 -0.64
C TYR A 580 -16.17 -24.42 -1.80
N GLY A 581 -15.02 -25.10 -1.69
CA GLY A 581 -13.98 -25.10 -2.72
C GLY A 581 -13.28 -23.74 -2.90
N ILE A 582 -13.04 -23.03 -1.80
CA ILE A 582 -12.44 -21.70 -1.81
C ILE A 582 -10.90 -21.80 -1.89
N ASN A 583 -10.33 -21.36 -3.00
CA ASN A 583 -8.89 -21.29 -3.25
C ASN A 583 -8.39 -19.85 -3.45
N ALA A 584 -9.30 -18.91 -3.73
CA ALA A 584 -9.02 -17.49 -3.87
C ALA A 584 -9.98 -16.66 -3.01
N ILE A 585 -9.46 -15.65 -2.33
CA ILE A 585 -10.23 -14.72 -1.50
C ILE A 585 -10.11 -13.27 -2.03
N PRO A 586 -11.03 -12.38 -1.64
CA PRO A 586 -12.34 -12.69 -1.09
C PRO A 586 -13.27 -13.34 -2.12
N GLN A 587 -14.23 -14.13 -1.63
CA GLN A 587 -15.24 -14.80 -2.45
C GLN A 587 -16.64 -14.59 -1.86
N VAL A 588 -17.55 -14.00 -2.64
CA VAL A 588 -18.96 -13.79 -2.25
C VAL A 588 -19.86 -14.89 -2.82
N VAL A 589 -20.77 -15.41 -2.01
CA VAL A 589 -21.80 -16.38 -2.34
C VAL A 589 -23.15 -15.86 -1.83
N LEU A 590 -24.20 -16.00 -2.64
CA LEU A 590 -25.56 -15.61 -2.28
C LEU A 590 -26.42 -16.85 -2.04
N LEU A 591 -27.01 -16.93 -0.85
CA LEU A 591 -27.98 -17.95 -0.46
C LEU A 591 -29.39 -17.34 -0.44
N ASP A 592 -30.38 -18.09 -0.92
CA ASP A 592 -31.79 -17.71 -0.77
C ASP A 592 -32.38 -18.12 0.60
N LYS A 593 -33.66 -17.78 0.83
CA LYS A 593 -34.37 -18.06 2.10
C LYS A 593 -34.47 -19.55 2.43
N LYS A 594 -34.25 -20.45 1.47
CA LYS A 594 -34.25 -21.90 1.69
C LYS A 594 -32.86 -22.43 2.04
N GLY A 595 -31.85 -21.57 2.03
CA GLY A 595 -30.44 -21.96 2.18
C GLY A 595 -29.84 -22.54 0.90
N VAL A 596 -30.43 -22.27 -0.27
CA VAL A 596 -29.91 -22.75 -1.57
C VAL A 596 -28.92 -21.74 -2.14
N VAL A 597 -27.78 -22.22 -2.65
CA VAL A 597 -26.79 -21.37 -3.34
C VAL A 597 -27.35 -20.91 -4.68
N ARG A 598 -27.47 -19.60 -4.88
CA ARG A 598 -28.06 -19.02 -6.10
C ARG A 598 -27.04 -18.37 -7.00
N TYR A 599 -26.10 -17.64 -6.42
CA TYR A 599 -25.05 -16.94 -7.15
C TYR A 599 -23.73 -17.04 -6.40
N TYR A 600 -22.64 -17.01 -7.15
CA TYR A 600 -21.29 -16.77 -6.64
C TYR A 600 -20.66 -15.72 -7.57
N GLN A 601 -19.76 -14.90 -7.04
CA GLN A 601 -19.15 -13.78 -7.78
C GLN A 601 -20.21 -12.88 -8.44
N PRO A 602 -21.05 -12.20 -7.63
CA PRO A 602 -22.12 -11.36 -8.17
C PRO A 602 -21.60 -10.13 -8.92
N GLU A 603 -20.30 -9.83 -8.84
CA GLU A 603 -19.68 -8.62 -9.39
C GLU A 603 -20.46 -7.37 -8.92
N SER A 604 -20.69 -6.39 -9.79
CA SER A 604 -21.43 -5.17 -9.47
C SER A 604 -22.95 -5.37 -9.29
N ARG A 605 -23.45 -6.61 -9.26
CA ARG A 605 -24.90 -6.93 -9.20
C ARG A 605 -25.36 -7.39 -7.81
N LEU A 606 -24.49 -7.37 -6.81
CA LEU A 606 -24.79 -7.92 -5.50
C LEU A 606 -26.11 -7.36 -4.91
N LEU A 607 -26.29 -6.04 -4.93
CA LEU A 607 -27.49 -5.42 -4.36
C LEU A 607 -28.77 -5.77 -5.14
N GLU A 608 -28.74 -5.79 -6.47
CA GLU A 608 -29.90 -6.15 -7.30
C GLU A 608 -30.27 -7.64 -7.19
N LEU A 609 -29.29 -8.53 -7.05
CA LEU A 609 -29.53 -9.96 -6.85
C LEU A 609 -30.16 -10.24 -5.48
N VAL A 610 -29.70 -9.57 -4.42
CA VAL A 610 -30.32 -9.67 -3.08
C VAL A 610 -31.78 -9.23 -3.14
N LYS A 611 -32.08 -8.09 -3.76
CA LYS A 611 -33.46 -7.62 -3.96
C LYS A 611 -34.32 -8.62 -4.74
N THR A 612 -33.74 -9.29 -5.73
CA THR A 612 -34.45 -10.29 -6.54
C THR A 612 -34.85 -11.47 -5.66
N LEU A 613 -33.90 -12.04 -4.92
CA LEU A 613 -34.15 -13.19 -4.06
C LEU A 613 -35.12 -12.89 -2.91
N ARG A 614 -35.21 -11.63 -2.45
CA ARG A 614 -36.21 -11.24 -1.45
C ARG A 614 -37.65 -11.30 -1.96
N ARG A 615 -37.87 -11.09 -3.27
CA ARG A 615 -39.19 -11.15 -3.90
C ARG A 615 -39.65 -12.58 -4.21
N GLU A 616 -38.72 -13.53 -4.25
CA GLU A 616 -38.99 -14.97 -4.30
C GLU A 616 -39.41 -15.49 -2.91
#